data_AF-A0A0N4T902-F1
#
_entry.id   AF-A0A0N4T902-F1
#
_cell.length_a   1.000
_cell.length_b   1.000
_cell.length_c   1.000
_cell.angle_alpha   90.00
_cell.angle_beta   90.00
_cell.angle_gamma   90.00
#
_symmetry.space_group_name_H-M   'P 1'
#
loop_
_entity.id
_entity.type
_entity.pdbx_description
1 polymer ?
#
loop_
_entity_poly.entity_id
_entity_poly.type
_entity_poly.pdbx_seq_one_letter_code
_entity_poly.pdbx_strand_id
1 'polypeptide(L)'
;MAICERHYIALMAASRHRCYFLMDLHGREFERTGGKSEWLKGLSYASEKIQNIDVLNTILAHQPWSTNVDHLAMLIKCCSPANWCLSELVQASIVLAQTHVLCSFILGNDIKYSNERFV
;
A
#
# COMPACT_ATOMS: atom_id res chain seq x y z
N MET A 1 -1.19 3.61 13.40
CA MET A 1 -0.39 3.19 12.24
C MET A 1 1.05 3.70 12.34
N ALA A 2 1.99 2.76 12.45
CA ALA A 2 3.42 2.99 12.52
C ALA A 2 3.99 3.51 11.18
N ILE A 3 5.19 4.09 11.22
CA ILE A 3 5.84 4.64 10.03
C ILE A 3 6.19 3.54 9.01
N CYS A 4 6.66 2.37 9.46
CA CYS A 4 6.95 1.23 8.60
C CYS A 4 5.68 0.75 7.88
N GLU A 5 4.56 0.62 8.59
CA GLU A 5 3.27 0.24 7.98
C GLU A 5 2.86 1.18 6.84
N ARG A 6 3.10 2.50 6.98
CA ARG A 6 2.84 3.47 5.90
C ARG A 6 3.71 3.23 4.67
N HIS A 7 4.99 2.94 4.87
CA HIS A 7 5.88 2.60 3.76
C HIS A 7 5.46 1.29 3.08
N TYR A 8 5.01 0.30 3.85
CA TYR A 8 4.51 -0.94 3.26
C TYR A 8 3.21 -0.74 2.46
N ILE A 9 2.28 0.08 2.95
CA ILE A 9 1.03 0.42 2.22
C ILE A 9 1.35 1.19 0.93
N ALA A 10 2.32 2.11 0.97
CA ALA A 10 2.79 2.80 -0.23
C ALA A 10 3.48 1.83 -1.21
N LEU A 11 4.27 0.88 -0.72
CA LEU A 11 4.83 -0.21 -1.54
C LEU A 11 3.72 -1.02 -2.23
N MET A 12 2.66 -1.37 -1.51
CA MET A 12 1.49 -2.06 -2.07
C MET A 12 0.83 -1.23 -3.18
N ALA A 13 0.59 0.06 -2.96
CA ALA A 13 0.05 0.97 -3.98
C ALA A 13 0.96 1.06 -5.21
N ALA A 14 2.27 1.22 -5.02
CA ALA A 14 3.22 1.29 -6.12
C ALA A 14 3.27 0.02 -6.97
N SER A 15 3.12 -1.14 -6.33
CA SER A 15 3.08 -2.44 -7.01
C SER A 15 1.90 -2.59 -7.98
N ARG A 16 0.77 -1.91 -7.73
CA ARG A 16 -0.42 -1.94 -8.61
C ARG A 16 -0.13 -1.44 -10.02
N HIS A 17 0.78 -0.47 -10.13
CA HIS A 17 1.19 0.14 -11.39
C HIS A 17 2.58 -0.32 -11.84
N ARG A 18 3.19 -1.29 -11.13
CA ARG A 18 4.57 -1.75 -11.36
C ARG A 18 5.59 -0.59 -11.39
N CYS A 19 5.39 0.41 -10.54
CA CYS A 19 6.31 1.54 -10.44
C CYS A 19 7.54 1.12 -9.61
N TYR A 20 8.50 0.47 -10.27
CA TYR A 20 9.68 -0.11 -9.62
C TYR A 20 10.49 0.90 -8.79
N PHE A 21 10.55 2.17 -9.23
CA PHE A 21 11.21 3.24 -8.47
C PHE A 21 10.59 3.43 -7.08
N LEU A 22 9.26 3.57 -7.03
CA LEU A 22 8.55 3.75 -5.75
C LEU A 22 8.52 2.46 -4.94
N MET A 23 8.44 1.31 -5.59
CA MET A 23 8.55 0.03 -4.90
C MET A 23 9.90 -0.11 -4.18
N ASP A 24 11.01 0.24 -4.82
CA ASP A 24 12.32 0.22 -4.16
C ASP A 24 12.45 1.27 -3.06
N LEU A 25 12.02 2.50 -3.33
CA LEU A 25 12.04 3.59 -2.34
C LEU A 25 11.29 3.18 -1.08
N HIS A 26 10.04 2.74 -1.21
CA HIS A 26 9.21 2.37 -0.08
C HIS A 26 9.68 1.06 0.57
N GLY A 27 10.22 0.11 -0.19
CA GLY A 27 10.86 -1.10 0.34
C GLY A 27 12.06 -0.79 1.24
N ARG A 28 12.98 0.07 0.78
CA ARG A 28 14.14 0.50 1.59
C ARG A 28 13.73 1.27 2.84
N GLU A 29 12.79 2.21 2.70
CA GLU A 29 12.31 3.00 3.83
C GLU A 29 11.53 2.16 4.85
N PHE A 30 10.81 1.13 4.40
CA PHE A 30 10.17 0.15 5.27
C PHE A 30 11.19 -0.55 6.18
N GLU A 31 12.28 -1.06 5.61
CA GLU A 31 13.35 -1.70 6.38
C GLU A 31 14.06 -0.70 7.30
N ARG A 32 14.39 0.49 6.77
CA ARG A 32 15.06 1.57 7.54
C ARG A 32 14.25 2.00 8.77
N THR A 33 12.93 1.89 8.71
CA THR A 33 12.02 2.25 9.80
C THR A 33 11.65 1.09 10.72
N GLY A 34 12.36 -0.05 10.62
CA GLY A 34 12.17 -1.21 11.50
C GLY A 34 11.08 -2.18 11.04
N GLY A 35 10.66 -2.10 9.77
CA GLY A 35 9.79 -3.09 9.15
C GLY A 35 10.46 -4.46 9.07
N LYS A 36 9.67 -5.52 9.26
CA LYS A 36 10.19 -6.89 9.18
C LYS A 36 10.42 -7.28 7.72
N SER A 37 11.66 -7.55 7.31
CA SER A 37 12.00 -7.90 5.93
C SER A 37 11.23 -9.12 5.39
N GLU A 38 10.67 -9.98 6.25
CA GLU A 38 9.78 -11.08 5.84
C GLU A 38 8.55 -10.58 5.06
N TRP A 39 8.03 -9.39 5.36
CA TRP A 39 6.88 -8.79 4.66
C TRP A 39 7.20 -8.47 3.20
N LEU A 40 8.47 -8.22 2.86
CA LEU A 40 8.88 -7.91 1.49
C LEU A 40 8.88 -9.15 0.58
N LYS A 41 8.71 -10.35 1.14
CA LYS A 41 8.53 -11.59 0.36
C LYS A 41 7.13 -11.68 -0.28
N GLY A 42 6.20 -10.83 0.15
CA GLY A 42 4.85 -10.75 -0.40
C GLY A 42 3.80 -10.42 0.65
N LEU A 43 2.61 -10.05 0.17
CA LEU A 43 1.49 -9.61 1.02
C LEU A 43 1.05 -10.67 2.04
N SER A 44 1.16 -11.96 1.72
CA SER A 44 0.81 -13.07 2.61
C SER A 44 1.66 -13.15 3.89
N TYR A 45 2.85 -12.51 3.90
CA TYR A 45 3.72 -12.43 5.07
C TYR A 45 3.41 -11.23 5.96
N ALA A 46 2.58 -10.29 5.50
CA ALA A 46 2.16 -9.13 6.28
C ALA A 46 1.08 -9.49 7.30
N SER A 47 0.80 -8.59 8.25
CA SER A 47 -0.30 -8.77 9.19
C SER A 47 -1.66 -8.82 8.48
N GLU A 48 -2.61 -9.57 9.02
CA GLU A 48 -3.98 -9.68 8.47
C GLU A 48 -4.62 -8.31 8.25
N LYS A 49 -4.37 -7.36 9.15
CA LYS A 49 -4.81 -5.96 9.02
C LYS A 49 -4.35 -5.32 7.70
N ILE A 50 -3.09 -5.52 7.33
CA ILE A 50 -2.48 -4.98 6.10
C ILE A 50 -2.96 -5.77 4.88
N GLN A 51 -3.15 -7.08 5.00
CA GLN A 51 -3.73 -7.88 3.90
C GLN A 51 -5.14 -7.40 3.53
N ASN A 52 -5.97 -7.11 4.54
CA ASN A 52 -7.35 -6.70 4.35
C ASN A 52 -7.49 -5.38 3.56
N ILE A 53 -6.54 -4.45 3.68
CA ILE A 53 -6.60 -3.17 2.96
C ILE A 53 -6.29 -3.30 1.46
N ASP A 54 -5.77 -4.45 0.99
CA ASP A 54 -5.44 -4.64 -0.42
C ASP A 54 -6.67 -4.63 -1.33
N VAL A 55 -7.83 -5.00 -0.80
CA VAL A 55 -9.12 -4.87 -1.52
C VAL A 55 -9.38 -3.39 -1.84
N LEU A 56 -9.20 -2.50 -0.86
CA LEU A 56 -9.36 -1.06 -1.07
C LEU A 56 -8.28 -0.50 -2.00
N ASN A 57 -7.02 -0.92 -1.82
CA ASN A 57 -5.91 -0.59 -2.72
C ASN A 57 -6.25 -0.92 -4.19
N THR A 58 -6.81 -2.10 -4.42
CA THR A 58 -7.24 -2.57 -5.75
C THR A 58 -8.26 -1.64 -6.39
N ILE A 59 -9.30 -1.30 -5.63
CA ILE A 59 -10.39 -0.46 -6.11
C ILE A 59 -9.87 0.95 -6.41
N LEU A 60 -9.11 1.54 -5.49
CA LEU A 60 -8.56 2.89 -5.64
C LEU A 60 -7.59 3.01 -6.82
N ALA A 61 -6.82 1.97 -7.13
CA ALA A 61 -5.86 1.98 -8.23
C ALA A 61 -6.52 1.96 -9.62
N HIS A 62 -7.64 1.27 -9.77
CA HIS A 62 -8.21 0.94 -11.09
C HIS A 62 -9.62 1.49 -11.32
N GLN A 63 -10.46 1.52 -10.30
CA GLN A 63 -11.87 1.92 -10.40
C GLN A 63 -12.34 2.60 -9.10
N PRO A 64 -11.83 3.78 -8.76
CA PRO A 64 -12.16 4.45 -7.50
C PRO A 64 -13.66 4.71 -7.32
N TRP A 65 -14.42 4.86 -8.41
CA TRP A 65 -15.89 5.01 -8.40
C TRP A 65 -16.64 3.76 -7.93
N SER A 66 -16.00 2.59 -7.95
CA SER A 66 -16.57 1.33 -7.45
C SER A 66 -16.46 1.19 -5.92
N THR A 67 -15.94 2.21 -5.22
CA THR A 67 -15.87 2.23 -3.75
C THR A 67 -17.27 2.33 -3.16
N ASN A 68 -17.62 1.40 -2.27
CA ASN A 68 -18.91 1.38 -1.58
C ASN A 68 -18.70 1.40 -0.06
N VAL A 69 -19.79 1.66 0.68
CA VAL A 69 -19.78 1.69 2.15
C VAL A 69 -19.45 0.31 2.72
N ASP A 70 -19.79 -0.77 2.04
CA ASP A 70 -19.56 -2.14 2.49
C ASP A 70 -18.06 -2.48 2.57
N HIS A 71 -17.27 -2.06 1.58
CA HIS A 71 -15.81 -2.20 1.56
C HIS A 71 -15.17 -1.51 2.77
N LEU A 72 -15.66 -0.32 3.12
CA LEU A 72 -15.19 0.42 4.30
C LEU A 72 -15.68 -0.22 5.60
N ALA A 73 -16.93 -0.68 5.62
CA ALA A 73 -17.53 -1.32 6.79
C ALA A 73 -16.83 -2.64 7.14
N MET A 74 -16.43 -3.45 6.14
CA MET A 74 -15.66 -4.67 6.36
C MET A 74 -14.31 -4.40 7.03
N LEU A 75 -13.65 -3.28 6.74
CA LEU A 75 -12.37 -2.90 7.34
C LEU A 75 -12.51 -2.40 8.79
N ILE A 76 -13.67 -1.85 9.15
CA ILE A 76 -13.92 -1.21 10.45
C ILE A 76 -14.64 -2.13 11.44
N LYS A 77 -15.56 -3.01 10.97
CA LYS A 77 -16.51 -3.74 11.84
C LYS A 77 -16.10 -5.14 12.28
N CYS A 78 -15.01 -5.71 11.78
CA CYS A 78 -14.68 -7.12 12.04
C CYS A 78 -14.07 -7.33 13.43
N CYS A 79 -14.83 -7.55 14.51
CA CYS A 79 -14.41 -7.77 15.93
C CYS A 79 -13.14 -8.64 16.21
N SER A 80 -11.99 -8.26 15.69
CA SER A 80 -10.70 -8.95 15.62
C SER A 80 -9.61 -7.90 15.84
N PRO A 81 -8.45 -8.27 16.43
CA PRO A 81 -7.29 -7.38 16.56
C PRO A 81 -6.77 -6.83 15.22
N ALA A 82 -7.20 -7.39 14.08
CA ALA A 82 -6.86 -6.94 12.73
C ALA A 82 -7.66 -5.70 12.23
N ASN A 83 -8.53 -5.11 13.05
CA ASN A 83 -9.37 -3.99 12.64
C ASN A 83 -8.61 -2.69 12.36
N TRP A 84 -9.14 -1.94 11.40
CA TRP A 84 -8.78 -0.55 11.17
C TRP A 84 -9.68 0.36 11.99
N CYS A 85 -9.08 1.29 12.76
CA CYS A 85 -9.85 2.42 13.24
C CYS A 85 -10.07 3.43 12.10
N LEU A 86 -11.11 4.26 12.21
CA LEU A 86 -11.46 5.20 11.13
C LEU A 86 -10.31 6.14 10.78
N SER A 87 -9.57 6.67 11.77
CA SER A 87 -8.46 7.58 11.51
C SER A 87 -7.28 6.89 10.82
N GLU A 88 -6.99 5.64 11.17
CA GLU A 88 -5.97 4.84 10.48
C GLU A 88 -6.38 4.52 9.05
N LEU A 89 -7.66 4.18 8.82
CA LEU A 89 -8.17 3.87 7.49
C LEU A 89 -8.13 5.10 6.57
N VAL A 90 -8.53 6.26 7.08
CA VAL A 90 -8.43 7.53 6.35
C VAL A 90 -6.97 7.81 6.00
N GLN A 91 -6.07 7.65 6.97
CA GLN A 91 -4.64 7.87 6.72
C GLN A 91 -4.07 6.92 5.67
N ALA A 92 -4.39 5.63 5.75
CA ALA A 92 -3.95 4.65 4.78
C ALA A 92 -4.53 4.94 3.38
N SER A 93 -5.79 5.37 3.29
CA SER A 93 -6.43 5.77 2.03
C SER A 93 -5.72 6.96 1.38
N ILE A 94 -5.29 7.95 2.17
CA ILE A 94 -4.48 9.08 1.70
C ILE A 94 -3.14 8.59 1.14
N VAL A 95 -2.45 7.68 1.85
CA VAL A 95 -1.17 7.11 1.39
C VAL A 95 -1.33 6.34 0.07
N LEU A 96 -2.38 5.54 -0.05
CA LEU A 96 -2.69 4.82 -1.29
C LEU A 96 -2.90 5.80 -2.46
N ALA A 97 -3.80 6.78 -2.29
CA ALA A 97 -4.11 7.77 -3.32
C ALA A 97 -2.88 8.61 -3.71
N GLN A 98 -2.12 9.09 -2.73
CA GLN A 98 -0.89 9.86 -2.96
C GLN A 98 0.12 9.03 -3.77
N THR A 99 0.28 7.76 -3.43
CA THR A 99 1.24 6.89 -4.12
C THR A 99 0.80 6.60 -5.55
N HIS A 100 -0.49 6.37 -5.82
CA HIS A 100 -1.01 6.21 -7.18
C HIS A 100 -0.75 7.46 -8.05
N VAL A 101 -0.96 8.67 -7.51
CA VAL A 101 -0.64 9.93 -8.21
C VAL A 101 0.85 10.02 -8.52
N LEU A 102 1.72 9.68 -7.56
CA LEU A 102 3.16 9.67 -7.78
C LEU A 102 3.61 8.61 -8.81
N CYS A 103 2.95 7.44 -8.84
CA CYS A 103 3.20 6.44 -9.89
C CYS A 103 2.93 7.01 -11.27
N SER A 104 1.76 7.64 -11.47
CA SER A 104 1.39 8.28 -12.72
C SER A 104 2.38 9.37 -13.12
N PHE A 105 2.84 10.18 -12.16
CA PHE A 105 3.84 11.21 -12.40
C PHE A 105 5.18 10.62 -12.85
N ILE A 106 5.71 9.63 -12.12
CA ILE A 106 7.03 9.04 -12.42
C ILE A 106 7.02 8.28 -13.75
N LEU A 107 5.99 7.48 -13.99
CA LEU A 107 5.84 6.71 -15.23
C LEU A 107 5.60 7.64 -16.43
N GLY A 108 4.85 8.73 -16.25
CA GLY A 108 4.60 9.72 -17.30
C GLY A 108 5.85 10.52 -17.70
N ASN A 109 6.85 10.64 -16.83
CA ASN A 109 8.11 11.34 -17.10
C ASN A 109 9.23 10.42 -17.63
N ASP A 110 8.94 9.15 -17.95
CA ASP A 110 9.92 8.12 -18.40
C ASP A 110 11.18 8.07 -17.52
N ILE A 111 11.01 8.16 -16.19
CA ILE A 111 12.13 8.01 -15.26
C ILE A 111 12.57 6.55 -15.31
N LYS A 112 13.62 6.28 -16.11
CA LYS A 112 14.21 4.95 -16.25
C LYS A 112 14.82 4.52 -14.94
N TYR A 113 14.23 3.49 -14.35
CA TYR A 113 14.71 2.90 -13.12
C TYR A 113 15.23 1.48 -13.39
N SER A 114 16.54 1.32 -13.30
CA SER A 114 17.23 0.03 -13.37
C SER A 114 17.39 -0.53 -11.97
N ASN A 115 16.56 -1.50 -11.58
CA ASN A 115 16.75 -2.22 -10.32
C ASN A 115 16.35 -3.69 -10.47
N GLU A 116 17.23 -4.56 -9.99
CA GLU A 116 17.15 -6.02 -10.08
C GLU A 116 16.34 -6.64 -8.92
N ARG A 117 15.88 -5.82 -7.96
CA ARG A 117 15.26 -6.30 -6.70
C ARG A 117 13.84 -6.88 -6.84
N PHE A 118 13.15 -6.58 -7.94
CA PHE A 118 11.75 -7.01 -8.18
C PHE A 118 11.56 -7.64 -9.57
N VAL A 119 12.65 -8.08 -10.21
CA VAL A 119 12.64 -8.84 -11.47
C VAL A 119 12.53 -10.33 -11.16
#